data_AF-A0A3C0G5F4-F1
#
_entry.id   AF-A0A3C0G5F4-F1
#
_cell.length_a   1.000
_cell.length_b   1.000
_cell.length_c   1.000
_cell.angle_alpha   90.00
_cell.angle_beta   90.00
_cell.angle_gamma   90.00
#
_symmetry.space_group_name_H-M   'P 1'
#
loop_
_entity.id
_entity.type
_entity.pdbx_description
1 polymer ?
#
loop_
_entity_poly.entity_id
_entity_poly.type
_entity_poly.pdbx_seq_one_letter_code
_entity_poly.pdbx_strand_id
1 'polypeptide(L)'
;INKETDFNITTHFGEFRLRAYKQTTNNHVHIALTKGTWSSDDKILTRINSTLINNDILGTLTHNPDEQLEQMFQKINDEGKGAIVFINQDSESMNLLSRLKELKELQKQGVQKAPKIEMDNRDFGIGAQILHDLGIHKMRLMTNSTQAKRVGIVGYGLEIVEYVSY
;
A
#
# COMPACT_ATOMS: atom_id res chain seq x y z
N ILE A 1 11.91 2.64 -11.78
CA ILE A 1 12.11 3.33 -10.47
C ILE A 1 13.59 3.34 -10.13
N ASN A 2 14.08 4.34 -9.40
CA ASN A 2 15.46 4.38 -8.90
C ASN A 2 15.45 4.41 -7.37
N LYS A 3 16.31 3.61 -6.72
CA LYS A 3 16.47 3.62 -5.26
C LYS A 3 17.41 4.77 -4.87
N GLU A 4 16.91 5.69 -4.06
CA GLU A 4 17.64 6.91 -3.68
C GLU A 4 18.30 6.79 -2.30
N THR A 5 17.68 6.06 -1.37
CA THR A 5 18.23 5.85 -0.02
C THR A 5 17.76 4.54 0.60
N ASP A 6 18.56 4.01 1.53
CA ASP A 6 18.35 2.76 2.24
C ASP A 6 18.98 2.85 3.64
N PHE A 7 18.16 2.90 4.70
CA PHE A 7 18.62 3.04 6.08
C PHE A 7 17.62 2.48 7.10
N ASN A 8 18.05 2.27 8.35
CA ASN A 8 17.16 1.87 9.45
C ASN A 8 16.45 3.09 10.04
N ILE A 9 15.15 2.95 10.30
CA ILE A 9 14.30 4.01 10.84
C ILE A 9 13.51 3.51 12.05
N THR A 10 13.47 4.34 13.09
CA THR A 10 12.54 4.20 14.22
C THR A 10 11.25 4.95 13.89
N THR A 11 10.14 4.23 13.86
CA THR A 11 8.79 4.80 13.71
C THR A 11 7.99 4.61 14.99
N HIS A 12 6.84 5.27 15.11
CA HIS A 12 5.93 4.98 16.22
C HIS A 12 5.33 3.55 16.15
N PHE A 13 5.48 2.85 15.02
CA PHE A 13 5.14 1.45 14.85
C PHE A 13 6.32 0.49 15.10
N GLY A 14 7.48 1.01 15.51
CA GLY A 14 8.71 0.25 15.76
C GLY A 14 9.82 0.44 14.72
N GLU A 15 10.83 -0.44 14.78
CA GLU A 15 12.02 -0.43 13.94
C GLU A 15 11.80 -1.12 12.59
N PHE A 16 12.19 -0.44 11.52
CA PHE A 16 12.12 -0.93 10.14
C PHE A 16 13.36 -0.51 9.35
N ARG A 17 13.61 -1.20 8.24
CA ARG A 17 14.51 -0.72 7.19
C ARG A 17 13.70 -0.02 6.11
N LEU A 18 13.97 1.27 5.92
CA LEU A 18 13.34 2.14 4.94
C LEU A 18 14.14 2.18 3.65
N ARG A 19 13.43 2.09 2.52
CA ARG A 19 13.99 2.37 1.19
C ARG A 19 13.08 3.34 0.45
N ALA A 20 13.67 4.42 -0.06
CA ALA A 20 12.94 5.39 -0.87
C ALA A 20 13.26 5.19 -2.34
N TYR A 21 12.22 5.24 -3.18
CA TYR A 21 12.30 5.04 -4.62
C TYR A 21 11.75 6.24 -5.35
N LYS A 22 12.54 6.85 -6.23
CA LYS A 22 12.11 7.91 -7.12
C LYS A 22 11.61 7.33 -8.43
N GLN A 23 10.39 7.69 -8.80
CA GLN A 23 9.82 7.35 -10.09
C GLN A 23 10.40 8.25 -11.18
N THR A 24 10.89 7.63 -12.25
CA THR A 24 11.62 8.32 -13.33
C THR A 24 10.71 9.13 -14.24
N THR A 25 9.41 8.85 -14.26
CA THR A 25 8.45 9.50 -15.17
C THR A 25 7.82 10.77 -14.61
N ASN A 26 7.69 10.89 -13.29
CA ASN A 26 7.02 12.02 -12.62
C ASN A 26 7.74 12.53 -11.36
N ASN A 27 8.94 12.01 -11.04
CA ASN A 27 9.73 12.35 -9.86
C ASN A 27 9.06 12.06 -8.50
N HIS A 28 7.94 11.32 -8.47
CA HIS A 28 7.31 10.93 -7.21
C HIS A 28 8.22 10.02 -6.39
N VAL A 29 8.17 10.19 -5.08
CA VAL A 29 8.92 9.37 -4.14
C VAL A 29 7.97 8.39 -3.47
N HIS A 30 8.30 7.11 -3.57
CA HIS A 30 7.62 5.99 -2.93
C HIS A 30 8.51 5.45 -1.81
N ILE A 31 7.90 4.84 -0.79
CA ILE A 31 8.63 4.34 0.37
C ILE A 31 8.30 2.87 0.57
N ALA A 32 9.30 2.04 0.81
CA ALA A 32 9.12 0.70 1.33
C ALA A 32 9.68 0.61 2.75
N LEU A 33 8.88 0.08 3.67
CA LEU A 33 9.30 -0.32 5.00
C LEU A 33 9.36 -1.84 5.07
N THR A 34 10.47 -2.35 5.56
CA THR A 34 10.73 -3.80 5.65
C THR A 34 11.15 -4.20 7.04
N LYS A 35 10.72 -5.39 7.47
CA LYS A 35 11.11 -6.01 8.73
C LYS A 35 11.65 -7.41 8.45
N GLY A 36 12.74 -7.78 9.12
CA GLY A 36 13.38 -9.08 8.96
C GLY A 36 14.18 -9.21 7.66
N THR A 37 14.54 -10.44 7.33
CA THR A 37 15.31 -10.82 6.13
C THR A 37 14.69 -12.06 5.49
N TRP A 38 14.89 -12.23 4.19
CA TRP A 38 14.32 -13.35 3.44
C TRP A 38 15.19 -13.79 2.28
N SER A 39 14.91 -15.00 1.81
CA SER A 39 15.41 -15.52 0.53
C SER A 39 14.34 -15.39 -0.55
N SER A 40 14.73 -15.54 -1.83
CA SER A 40 13.83 -15.40 -2.98
C SER A 40 12.63 -16.35 -2.97
N ASP A 41 12.76 -17.52 -2.32
CA ASP A 41 11.71 -18.53 -2.24
C ASP A 41 10.75 -18.37 -1.06
N ASP A 42 11.05 -17.46 -0.14
CA ASP A 42 10.21 -17.21 1.03
C ASP A 42 8.88 -16.56 0.61
N LYS A 43 7.81 -16.95 1.31
CA LYS A 43 6.49 -16.31 1.18
C LYS A 43 6.42 -15.11 2.12
N ILE A 44 6.41 -13.89 1.57
CA ILE A 44 6.56 -12.67 2.36
C ILE A 44 5.22 -11.97 2.56
N LEU A 45 4.89 -11.68 3.83
CA LEU A 45 3.74 -10.85 4.18
C LEU A 45 3.96 -9.45 3.63
N THR A 46 3.10 -9.04 2.70
CA THR A 46 3.32 -7.86 1.88
C THR A 46 2.07 -7.02 1.78
N ARG A 47 2.22 -5.69 1.86
CA ARG A 47 1.15 -4.72 1.58
C ARG A 47 1.62 -3.70 0.56
N ILE A 48 0.81 -3.47 -0.47
CA ILE A 48 0.93 -2.27 -1.31
C ILE A 48 -0.18 -1.32 -0.84
N ASN A 49 0.24 -0.23 -0.20
CA ASN A 49 -0.63 0.81 0.30
C ASN A 49 -0.56 2.02 -0.63
N SER A 50 -1.61 2.19 -1.42
CA SER A 50 -1.75 3.34 -2.31
C SER A 50 -2.42 4.53 -1.63
N THR A 51 -2.76 4.45 -0.34
CA THR A 51 -3.51 5.51 0.32
C THR A 51 -2.66 6.76 0.45
N LEU A 52 -3.20 7.89 0.02
CA LEU A 52 -2.68 9.22 0.35
C LEU A 52 -2.82 9.43 1.87
N ILE A 53 -1.81 9.03 2.64
CA ILE A 53 -1.84 9.04 4.11
C ILE A 53 -2.18 10.43 4.66
N ASN A 54 -1.86 11.51 3.95
CA ASN A 54 -2.01 12.88 4.47
C ASN A 54 -3.00 13.76 3.69
N ASN A 55 -3.53 13.33 2.54
CA ASN A 55 -4.34 14.19 1.66
C ASN A 55 -5.80 13.74 1.46
N ASP A 56 -6.25 12.62 2.03
CA ASP A 56 -7.65 12.19 1.95
C ASP A 56 -8.53 12.78 3.08
N ILE A 57 -8.93 14.04 2.91
CA ILE A 57 -9.80 14.74 3.88
C ILE A 57 -11.12 13.98 4.13
N LEU A 58 -11.73 13.38 3.10
CA LEU A 58 -12.98 12.64 3.27
C LEU A 58 -12.77 11.34 4.05
N GLY A 59 -11.66 10.64 3.79
CA GLY A 59 -11.25 9.48 4.55
C GLY A 59 -11.09 9.81 6.03
N THR A 60 -10.30 10.85 6.35
CA THR A 60 -10.09 11.33 7.72
C THR A 60 -11.38 11.75 8.42
N LEU A 61 -12.33 12.36 7.72
CA LEU A 61 -13.60 12.80 8.31
C LEU A 61 -14.63 11.68 8.52
N THR A 62 -14.49 10.55 7.83
CA THR A 62 -15.50 9.48 7.82
C THR A 62 -15.00 8.15 8.41
N HIS A 63 -13.70 8.04 8.70
CA HIS A 63 -13.04 6.84 9.19
C HIS A 63 -11.86 7.16 10.11
N ASN A 64 -11.36 6.12 10.79
CA ASN A 64 -10.13 6.17 11.56
C ASN A 64 -8.95 5.58 10.75
N PRO A 65 -8.19 6.40 10.00
CA PRO A 65 -7.04 5.91 9.22
C PRO A 65 -5.91 5.38 10.10
N ASP A 66 -5.78 5.88 11.33
CA ASP A 66 -4.71 5.51 12.26
C ASP A 66 -4.86 4.06 12.74
N GLU A 67 -6.08 3.64 13.08
CA GLU A 67 -6.37 2.25 13.48
C GLU A 67 -6.03 1.25 12.36
N GLN A 68 -6.31 1.61 11.10
CA GLN A 68 -6.00 0.75 9.97
C GLN A 68 -4.48 0.62 9.73
N LEU A 69 -3.73 1.71 9.91
CA LEU A 69 -2.28 1.66 9.84
C LEU A 69 -1.72 0.84 11.01
N GLU A 70 -2.24 1.02 12.21
CA GLU A 70 -1.83 0.26 13.40
C GLU A 70 -2.01 -1.25 13.20
N GLN A 71 -3.18 -1.69 12.74
CA GLN A 71 -3.43 -3.11 12.43
C GLN A 71 -2.46 -3.67 11.37
N MET A 72 -2.19 -2.89 10.33
CA MET A 72 -1.27 -3.27 9.24
C MET A 72 0.17 -3.45 9.74
N PHE A 73 0.66 -2.48 10.52
CA PHE A 73 2.00 -2.55 11.08
C PHE A 73 2.11 -3.61 12.17
N GLN A 74 1.07 -3.79 12.99
CA GLN A 74 1.02 -4.84 14.00
C GLN A 74 1.17 -6.23 13.37
N LYS A 75 0.47 -6.50 12.26
CA LYS A 75 0.63 -7.78 11.54
C LYS A 75 2.05 -8.06 11.07
N ILE A 76 2.75 -7.05 10.54
CA ILE A 76 4.14 -7.18 10.11
C ILE A 76 5.08 -7.36 11.30
N ASN A 77 4.79 -6.69 12.42
CA ASN A 77 5.56 -6.84 13.65
C ASN A 77 5.38 -8.24 14.26
N ASP A 78 4.16 -8.76 14.31
CA ASP A 78 3.83 -10.11 14.80
C ASP A 78 4.51 -11.21 13.97
N GLU A 79 4.51 -11.05 12.64
CA GLU A 79 5.19 -11.98 11.73
C GLU A 79 6.73 -11.87 11.82
N GLY A 80 7.25 -10.70 12.20
CA GLY A 80 8.69 -10.40 12.28
C GLY A 80 9.39 -10.29 10.90
N LYS A 81 8.68 -10.65 9.82
CA LYS A 81 9.18 -10.68 8.44
C LYS A 81 8.11 -10.16 7.48
N GLY A 82 8.38 -9.04 6.80
CA GLY A 82 7.43 -8.50 5.84
C GLY A 82 7.79 -7.15 5.24
N ALA A 83 6.95 -6.68 4.31
CA ALA A 83 7.11 -5.42 3.60
C ALA A 83 5.80 -4.63 3.47
N ILE A 84 5.87 -3.32 3.69
CA ILE A 84 4.80 -2.37 3.37
C ILE A 84 5.35 -1.35 2.37
N VAL A 85 4.71 -1.25 1.22
CA VAL A 85 5.07 -0.32 0.14
C VAL A 85 4.02 0.79 0.08
N PHE A 86 4.45 2.02 0.29
CA PHE A 86 3.64 3.23 0.17
C PHE A 86 3.84 3.87 -1.19
N ILE A 87 2.76 3.90 -1.99
CA ILE A 87 2.76 4.51 -3.31
C ILE A 87 2.19 5.92 -3.20
N ASN A 88 3.01 6.92 -3.52
CA ASN A 88 2.57 8.30 -3.63
C ASN A 88 1.82 8.53 -4.95
N GLN A 89 0.49 8.45 -4.87
CA GLN A 89 -0.41 8.59 -6.02
C GLN A 89 -0.48 10.03 -6.54
N ASP A 90 -0.73 10.17 -7.84
CA ASP A 90 -1.03 11.46 -8.47
C ASP A 90 -2.39 12.02 -8.00
N SER A 91 -2.45 13.35 -7.82
CA SER A 91 -3.59 14.10 -7.27
C SER A 91 -4.87 14.04 -8.10
N GLU A 92 -4.82 13.63 -9.37
CA GLU A 92 -6.03 13.46 -10.21
C GLU A 92 -6.98 12.39 -9.67
N SER A 93 -6.47 11.44 -8.90
CA SER A 93 -7.27 10.44 -8.15
C SER A 93 -8.12 11.07 -7.03
N MET A 94 -7.86 12.34 -6.68
CA MET A 94 -8.61 13.15 -5.72
C MET A 94 -9.59 14.13 -6.38
N ASN A 95 -10.44 13.67 -7.32
CA ASN A 95 -11.59 14.49 -7.71
C ASN A 95 -12.58 14.60 -6.52
N LEU A 96 -12.27 15.49 -5.59
CA LEU A 96 -12.96 15.69 -4.32
C LEU A 96 -14.44 15.97 -4.52
N LEU A 97 -14.77 16.77 -5.54
CA LEU A 97 -16.15 17.09 -5.89
C LEU A 97 -16.94 15.84 -6.30
N SER A 98 -16.33 14.92 -7.05
CA SER A 98 -16.98 13.67 -7.45
C SER A 98 -17.16 12.74 -6.25
N ARG A 99 -16.15 12.62 -5.39
CA ARG A 99 -16.23 11.81 -4.15
C ARG A 99 -17.27 12.37 -3.16
N LEU A 100 -17.40 13.69 -3.06
CA LEU A 100 -18.45 14.34 -2.27
C LEU A 100 -19.85 14.03 -2.80
N LYS A 101 -20.04 14.04 -4.12
CA LYS A 101 -21.32 13.66 -4.74
C LYS A 101 -21.67 12.21 -4.44
N GLU A 102 -20.71 11.30 -4.58
CA GLU A 102 -20.91 9.88 -4.26
C GLU A 102 -21.21 9.66 -2.77
N LEU A 103 -20.42 10.25 -1.87
CA LEU A 103 -20.65 10.18 -0.42
C LEU A 103 -22.05 10.68 -0.05
N LYS A 104 -22.52 11.77 -0.67
CA LYS A 104 -23.87 12.30 -0.44
C LYS A 104 -24.95 11.28 -0.80
N GLU A 105 -24.80 10.53 -1.89
CA GLU A 105 -25.76 9.49 -2.26
C GLU A 105 -25.66 8.25 -1.37
N LEU A 106 -24.45 7.84 -0.99
CA LEU A 106 -24.20 6.74 -0.04
C LEU A 106 -24.82 7.01 1.33
N GLN A 107 -24.74 8.24 1.83
CA GLN A 107 -25.34 8.61 3.11
C GLN A 107 -26.87 8.51 3.12
N LYS A 108 -27.54 8.74 1.98
CA LYS A 108 -28.98 8.48 1.87
C LYS A 108 -29.33 7.00 2.04
N GLN A 109 -28.37 6.11 1.80
CA GLN A 109 -28.49 4.66 1.96
C GLN A 109 -27.98 4.18 3.32
N GLY A 110 -27.62 5.10 4.24
CA GLY A 110 -27.10 4.78 5.57
C GLY A 110 -25.60 4.49 5.62
N VAL A 111 -24.87 4.62 4.50
CA VAL A 111 -23.42 4.43 4.46
C VAL A 111 -22.72 5.75 4.80
N GLN A 112 -22.10 5.79 5.97
CA GLN A 112 -21.38 6.98 6.48
C GLN A 112 -19.97 7.12 5.93
N LYS A 113 -19.45 6.03 5.37
CA LYS A 113 -18.06 5.85 4.96
C LYS A 113 -17.80 6.47 3.58
N ALA A 114 -16.77 7.32 3.47
CA ALA A 114 -16.32 7.84 2.18
C ALA A 114 -15.93 6.70 1.21
N PRO A 115 -16.18 6.89 -0.11
CA PRO A 115 -15.71 5.96 -1.11
C PRO A 115 -14.18 5.87 -1.10
N LYS A 116 -13.68 4.64 -1.25
CA LYS A 116 -12.25 4.34 -1.26
C LYS A 116 -11.62 4.91 -2.53
N ILE A 117 -10.43 5.48 -2.40
CA ILE A 117 -9.61 5.81 -3.56
C ILE A 117 -9.09 4.47 -4.11
N GLU A 118 -9.49 4.14 -5.33
CA GLU A 118 -9.02 2.92 -5.97
C GLU A 118 -7.57 3.09 -6.43
N MET A 119 -6.76 2.05 -6.20
CA MET A 119 -5.44 1.96 -6.78
C MET A 119 -5.58 1.61 -8.26
N ASP A 120 -5.03 2.44 -9.13
CA ASP A 120 -5.01 2.13 -10.55
C ASP A 120 -3.94 1.05 -10.87
N ASN A 121 -3.94 0.58 -12.11
CA ASN A 121 -2.98 -0.44 -12.55
C ASN A 121 -1.53 0.08 -12.60
N ARG A 122 -1.33 1.40 -12.75
CA ARG A 122 -0.01 2.03 -12.85
C ARG A 122 0.66 2.06 -11.48
N ASP A 123 -0.06 2.54 -10.46
CA ASP A 123 0.37 2.55 -9.07
C ASP A 123 0.72 1.15 -8.59
N PHE A 124 -0.13 0.18 -8.95
CA PHE A 124 0.14 -1.22 -8.67
C PHE A 124 1.43 -1.69 -9.36
N GLY A 125 1.66 -1.32 -10.63
CA GLY A 125 2.89 -1.64 -11.36
C GLY A 125 4.16 -1.02 -10.77
N ILE A 126 4.07 0.17 -10.15
CA ILE A 126 5.16 0.76 -9.37
C ILE A 126 5.42 -0.07 -8.11
N GLY A 127 4.36 -0.43 -7.37
CA GLY A 127 4.48 -1.32 -6.22
C GLY A 127 5.13 -2.66 -6.57
N ALA A 128 4.75 -3.25 -7.70
CA ALA A 128 5.32 -4.50 -8.19
C ALA A 128 6.83 -4.38 -8.48
N GLN A 129 7.27 -3.28 -9.12
CA GLN A 129 8.70 -3.03 -9.35
C GLN A 129 9.48 -2.89 -8.04
N ILE A 130 8.91 -2.20 -7.05
CA ILE A 130 9.53 -2.04 -5.72
C ILE A 130 9.67 -3.42 -5.06
N LEU A 131 8.62 -4.23 -5.06
CA LEU A 131 8.66 -5.58 -4.46
C LEU A 131 9.70 -6.49 -5.13
N HIS A 132 9.80 -6.41 -6.46
CA HIS A 132 10.83 -7.13 -7.21
C HIS A 132 12.25 -6.71 -6.78
N ASP A 133 12.51 -5.40 -6.67
CA ASP A 133 13.81 -4.88 -6.21
C ASP A 133 14.12 -5.28 -4.75
N LEU A 134 13.09 -5.46 -3.92
CA LEU A 134 13.23 -6.00 -2.56
C LEU A 134 13.51 -7.51 -2.53
N GLY A 135 13.58 -8.19 -3.68
CA GLY A 135 13.79 -9.63 -3.79
C GLY A 135 12.58 -10.46 -3.35
N ILE A 136 11.38 -9.86 -3.36
CA ILE A 136 10.14 -10.55 -3.02
C ILE A 136 9.55 -11.11 -4.32
N HIS A 137 9.35 -12.42 -4.38
CA HIS A 137 8.72 -13.08 -5.52
C HIS A 137 7.41 -13.75 -5.14
N LYS A 138 7.32 -14.37 -3.96
CA LYS A 138 6.10 -15.01 -3.45
C LYS A 138 5.53 -14.16 -2.32
N MET A 139 4.32 -13.66 -2.49
CA MET A 139 3.72 -12.72 -1.56
C MET A 139 2.42 -13.23 -0.94
N ARG A 140 2.33 -13.08 0.39
CA ARG A 140 1.09 -13.17 1.15
C ARG A 140 0.52 -11.74 1.21
N LEU A 141 -0.40 -11.41 0.29
CA LEU A 141 -0.84 -10.03 0.10
C LEU A 141 -1.88 -9.64 1.17
N MET A 142 -1.56 -8.62 1.96
CA MET A 142 -2.46 -8.05 2.96
C MET A 142 -3.53 -7.15 2.32
N THR A 143 -4.82 -7.46 2.53
CA THR A 143 -5.94 -6.69 1.97
C THR A 143 -7.26 -6.91 2.74
N ASN A 144 -8.01 -5.81 2.96
CA ASN A 144 -9.35 -5.81 3.56
C ASN A 144 -10.47 -5.52 2.56
N SER A 145 -10.18 -5.72 1.27
CA SER A 145 -11.17 -5.60 0.18
C SER A 145 -11.31 -6.92 -0.55
N THR A 146 -12.55 -7.24 -0.93
CA THR A 146 -12.88 -8.33 -1.86
C THR A 146 -12.29 -7.97 -3.23
N GLN A 147 -11.17 -8.58 -3.60
CA GLN A 147 -10.39 -8.12 -4.75
C GLN A 147 -10.91 -8.65 -6.09
N ALA A 148 -10.97 -7.76 -7.08
CA ALA A 148 -10.83 -8.12 -8.49
C ALA A 148 -9.42 -8.73 -8.72
N LYS A 149 -9.32 -9.72 -9.62
CA LYS A 149 -8.04 -10.35 -9.98
C LYS A 149 -7.02 -9.28 -10.36
N ARG A 150 -5.87 -9.26 -9.67
CA ARG A 150 -4.74 -8.37 -10.01
C ARG A 150 -4.02 -8.91 -11.25
N VAL A 151 -4.59 -8.64 -12.42
CA VAL A 151 -4.02 -9.04 -13.71
C VAL A 151 -2.73 -8.26 -13.94
N GLY A 152 -1.63 -8.96 -14.26
CA GLY A 152 -0.35 -8.33 -14.63
C GLY A 152 0.81 -8.47 -13.64
N ILE A 153 0.57 -9.00 -12.43
CA ILE A 153 1.61 -9.24 -11.40
C ILE A 153 2.72 -10.18 -11.89
N VAL A 154 2.34 -11.22 -12.65
CA VAL A 154 3.27 -12.23 -13.17
C VAL A 154 4.34 -11.61 -14.07
N GLY A 155 4.03 -10.53 -14.78
CA GLY A 155 4.99 -9.82 -15.63
C GLY A 155 6.14 -9.16 -14.87
N TYR A 156 5.99 -8.98 -13.56
CA TYR A 156 7.04 -8.45 -12.67
C TYR A 156 7.78 -9.55 -11.90
N GLY A 157 7.55 -10.83 -12.22
CA GLY A 157 8.14 -11.96 -11.50
C GLY A 157 7.61 -12.09 -10.08
N LEU A 158 6.35 -11.73 -9.87
CA LEU A 158 5.64 -11.80 -8.61
C LEU A 158 4.51 -12.85 -8.67
N GLU A 159 4.22 -13.46 -7.53
CA GLU A 159 3.19 -14.48 -7.35
C GLU A 159 2.46 -14.23 -6.02
N ILE A 160 1.15 -13.96 -6.08
CA ILE A 160 0.32 -13.95 -4.87
C ILE A 160 -0.01 -15.39 -4.50
N VAL A 161 0.55 -15.86 -3.39
CA VAL A 161 0.33 -17.23 -2.88
C VAL A 161 -0.80 -17.31 -1.86
N GLU A 162 -1.15 -16.18 -1.24
CA GLU A 162 -2.16 -16.10 -0.19
C GLU A 162 -2.70 -14.66 -0.08
N TYR A 163 -3.96 -14.52 0.29
CA TYR A 163 -4.54 -13.24 0.72
C TYR A 163 -4.75 -13.26 2.23
N VAL A 164 -4.25 -12.23 2.91
CA VAL A 164 -4.30 -12.11 4.37
C VAL A 164 -5.12 -10.88 4.75
N SER A 165 -6.09 -11.02 5.63
CA SER A 165 -6.81 -9.89 6.22
C SER A 165 -6.09 -9.36 7.46
N TYR A 166 -6.26 -8.07 7.75
CA TYR A 166 -5.69 -7.41 8.93
C TYR A 166 -6.72 -6.53 9.63
#